data_AF-A0A353X6H2-F1
#
_entry.id   AF-A0A353X6H2-F1
#
_cell.length_a   1.000
_cell.length_b   1.000
_cell.length_c   1.000
_cell.angle_alpha   90.00
_cell.angle_beta   90.00
_cell.angle_gamma   90.00
#
_symmetry.space_group_name_H-M   'P 1'
#
loop_
_entity.id
_entity.type
_entity.pdbx_description
1 polymer ?
#
loop_
_entity_poly.entity_id
_entity_poly.type
_entity_poly.pdbx_seq_one_letter_code
_entity_poly.pdbx_strand_id
1 'polypeptide(L)'
;MAPTDAALCRARLAAPHVSRWWRADLDAGPGRKLADRAVYRDLLIARRGGQDFGYLQVYDNTATGCTGHPPGVLGLDMFIGEARFLRRGLARPCPAP
;
A
#
# COMPACT_ATOMS: atom_id res chain seq x y z
N MET A 1 -1.63 10.61 -2.97
CA MET A 1 -0.53 10.32 -3.91
C MET A 1 -0.86 10.97 -5.24
N ALA A 2 0.09 11.66 -5.84
CA ALA A 2 0.01 12.17 -7.20
C ALA A 2 0.68 11.19 -8.20
N PRO A 3 0.39 11.30 -9.51
CA PRO A 3 1.07 10.49 -10.53
C PRO A 3 2.61 10.58 -10.47
N THR A 4 3.14 11.72 -10.04
CA THR A 4 4.58 11.93 -9.83
C THR A 4 5.19 11.02 -8.76
N ASP A 5 4.40 10.56 -7.77
CA ASP A 5 4.90 9.68 -6.72
C ASP A 5 5.01 8.22 -7.20
N ALA A 6 4.52 7.89 -8.40
CA ALA A 6 4.56 6.52 -8.91
C ALA A 6 6.01 6.00 -9.05
N ALA A 7 6.97 6.87 -9.38
CA ALA A 7 8.39 6.51 -9.40
C ALA A 7 8.93 6.18 -8.01
N LEU A 8 8.58 7.00 -7.00
CA LEU A 8 8.93 6.75 -5.61
C LEU A 8 8.36 5.40 -5.14
N CYS A 9 7.07 5.14 -5.38
CA CYS A 9 6.43 3.88 -5.00
C CYS A 9 7.11 2.67 -5.66
N ARG A 10 7.45 2.73 -6.95
CA ARG A 10 8.19 1.65 -7.63
C ARG A 10 9.54 1.38 -6.99
N ALA A 11 10.29 2.44 -6.66
CA ALA A 11 11.59 2.29 -5.99
C ALA A 11 11.44 1.64 -4.60
N ARG A 12 10.37 1.97 -3.85
CA ARG A 12 10.08 1.33 -2.56
C ARG A 12 9.68 -0.13 -2.70
N LEU A 13 8.84 -0.45 -3.67
CA LEU A 13 8.42 -1.82 -3.95
C LEU A 13 9.60 -2.73 -4.29
N ALA A 14 10.65 -2.20 -4.92
CA ALA A 14 11.88 -2.92 -5.21
C ALA A 14 12.80 -3.12 -3.98
N ALA A 15 12.58 -2.41 -2.87
CA ALA A 15 13.42 -2.54 -1.69
C ALA A 15 13.26 -3.94 -1.06
N PRO A 16 14.35 -4.63 -0.66
CA PRO A 16 14.28 -6.03 -0.19
C PRO A 16 13.33 -6.27 0.98
N HIS A 17 13.21 -5.31 1.90
CA HIS A 17 12.32 -5.41 3.05
C HIS A 17 10.85 -5.15 2.69
N VAL A 18 10.56 -4.59 1.53
CA VAL A 18 9.19 -4.42 1.00
C VAL A 18 8.86 -5.59 0.09
N SER A 19 9.66 -5.87 -0.94
CA SER A 19 9.40 -6.93 -1.94
C SER A 19 9.27 -8.32 -1.33
N ARG A 20 9.95 -8.59 -0.20
CA ARG A 20 9.81 -9.84 0.54
C ARG A 20 8.39 -10.10 1.04
N TRP A 21 7.64 -9.04 1.38
CA TRP A 21 6.31 -9.14 1.99
C TRP A 21 5.21 -8.67 1.04
N TRP A 22 5.50 -7.63 0.27
CA TRP A 22 4.64 -7.09 -0.77
C TRP A 22 4.94 -7.83 -2.07
N ARG A 23 4.09 -8.78 -2.41
CA ARG A 23 4.18 -9.61 -3.63
C ARG A 23 3.96 -8.75 -4.89
N ALA A 24 4.96 -7.94 -5.22
CA ALA A 24 4.89 -6.94 -6.27
C ALA A 24 4.73 -7.56 -7.68
N ASP A 25 5.07 -8.84 -7.83
CA ASP A 25 4.83 -9.66 -9.02
C ASP A 25 3.34 -9.87 -9.32
N LEU A 26 2.50 -9.85 -8.28
CA LEU A 26 1.04 -9.94 -8.40
C LEU A 26 0.34 -8.58 -8.34
N ASP A 27 1.10 -7.51 -8.15
CA ASP A 27 0.58 -6.16 -7.98
C ASP A 27 0.42 -5.48 -9.36
N ALA A 28 -0.74 -4.87 -9.60
CA ALA A 28 -1.03 -4.04 -10.78
C ALA A 28 -0.05 -2.85 -10.96
N GLY A 29 0.66 -2.46 -9.89
CA GLY A 29 1.64 -1.38 -9.86
C GLY A 29 1.00 0.00 -9.66
N PRO A 30 1.75 0.97 -9.12
CA PRO A 30 1.20 2.24 -8.63
C PRO A 30 0.53 3.10 -9.71
N GLY A 31 1.00 3.02 -10.96
CA GLY A 31 0.40 3.77 -12.08
C GLY A 31 -0.98 3.24 -12.48
N ARG A 32 -1.12 1.92 -12.59
CA ARG A 32 -2.41 1.29 -12.92
C ARG A 32 -3.42 1.48 -11.79
N LYS A 33 -2.98 1.35 -10.54
CA LYS A 33 -3.82 1.61 -9.36
C LYS A 33 -4.34 3.05 -9.30
N LEU A 34 -3.53 4.03 -9.70
CA LEU A 34 -3.97 5.43 -9.78
C LEU A 34 -5.07 5.66 -10.83
N ALA A 35 -5.04 4.89 -11.92
CA ALA A 35 -6.01 4.99 -13.00
C ALA A 35 -7.32 4.22 -12.69
N ASP A 36 -7.23 3.14 -11.91
CA ASP A 36 -8.37 2.28 -11.59
C ASP A 36 -9.14 2.74 -10.35
N ARG A 37 -9.99 3.76 -10.55
CA ARG A 37 -10.84 4.32 -9.49
C ARG A 37 -12.04 3.46 -9.13
N ALA A 38 -12.33 2.42 -9.92
CA ALA A 38 -13.41 1.48 -9.61
C ALA A 38 -13.02 0.56 -8.45
N VAL A 39 -11.72 0.21 -8.35
CA VAL A 39 -11.18 -0.61 -7.27
C VAL A 39 -10.55 0.25 -6.18
N TYR A 40 -9.68 1.21 -6.54
CA TYR A 40 -8.87 1.97 -5.58
C TYR A 40 -9.50 3.33 -5.26
N ARG A 41 -9.92 3.50 -4.00
CA ARG A 41 -10.45 4.77 -3.49
C ARG A 41 -9.34 5.76 -3.23
N ASP A 42 -8.38 5.36 -2.39
CA ASP A 42 -7.30 6.22 -1.95
C ASP A 42 -5.94 5.54 -2.05
N LEU A 43 -4.97 6.29 -2.57
CA LEU A 43 -3.57 5.94 -2.55
C LEU A 43 -2.83 7.07 -1.85
N LEU A 44 -2.12 6.77 -0.76
CA LEU A 44 -1.50 7.77 0.09
C LEU A 44 0.00 7.48 0.27
N ILE A 45 0.77 8.56 0.40
CA ILE A 45 2.17 8.51 0.84
C ILE A 45 2.19 8.88 2.32
N ALA A 46 2.73 7.99 3.16
CA ALA A 46 2.87 8.25 4.58
C ALA A 46 4.10 9.13 4.84
N ARG A 47 3.92 10.20 5.62
CA ARG A 47 4.95 11.20 5.93
C ARG A 47 5.13 11.37 7.43
N ARG A 48 6.38 11.47 7.89
CA ARG A 48 6.74 11.80 9.29
C ARG A 48 7.87 12.82 9.31
N GLY A 49 7.64 13.95 9.99
CA GLY A 49 8.64 15.02 10.07
C GLY A 49 9.09 15.53 8.69
N GLY A 50 8.15 15.68 7.75
CA GLY A 50 8.45 16.11 6.38
C GLY A 50 9.02 15.01 5.46
N GLN A 51 9.32 13.82 5.97
CA GLN A 51 9.92 12.74 5.19
C GLN A 51 8.90 11.67 4.80
N ASP A 52 8.86 11.35 3.50
CA ASP A 52 8.06 10.25 2.97
C ASP A 52 8.71 8.92 3.36
N PHE A 53 7.95 8.03 3.98
CA PHE A 53 8.48 6.78 4.54
C PHE A 53 7.66 5.54 4.22
N GLY A 54 6.43 5.68 3.72
CA GLY A 54 5.54 4.55 3.50
C GLY A 54 4.43 4.84 2.50
N TYR A 55 3.62 3.82 2.28
CA TYR A 55 2.51 3.83 1.33
C TYR A 55 1.29 3.16 1.97
N LEU A 56 0.10 3.65 1.61
CA LEU A 56 -1.19 3.09 1.98
C LEU A 56 -2.08 3.02 0.74
N GLN A 57 -2.75 1.90 0.54
CA GLN A 57 -3.87 1.77 -0.39
C GLN A 57 -5.16 1.44 0.35
N VAL A 58 -6.24 2.09 -0.08
CA VAL A 58 -7.61 1.80 0.34
C VAL A 58 -8.39 1.44 -0.92
N TYR A 59 -9.05 0.29 -0.89
CA TYR A 59 -9.79 -0.24 -2.03
C TYR A 59 -11.13 -0.81 -1.59
N ASP A 60 -12.06 -0.90 -2.53
CA ASP A 60 -13.30 -1.62 -2.33
C ASP A 60 -13.00 -3.12 -2.29
N ASN A 61 -13.18 -3.76 -1.12
CA ASN A 61 -12.86 -5.17 -0.97
C ASN A 61 -13.80 -6.07 -1.78
N THR A 62 -14.99 -5.58 -2.13
CA THR A 62 -15.93 -6.35 -2.98
C THR A 62 -15.46 -6.40 -4.43
N ALA A 63 -14.65 -5.43 -4.87
CA ALA A 63 -14.10 -5.36 -6.22
C ALA A 63 -12.86 -6.24 -6.43
N THR A 64 -12.30 -6.84 -5.38
CA THR A 64 -11.11 -7.71 -5.47
C THR A 64 -11.44 -9.19 -5.70
N GLY A 65 -12.73 -9.55 -5.70
CA GLY A 65 -13.18 -10.95 -5.75
C GLY A 65 -13.12 -11.68 -4.40
N CYS A 66 -12.69 -11.00 -3.32
CA CYS A 66 -12.83 -11.51 -1.96
C CYS A 66 -14.31 -11.47 -1.53
N THR A 67 -14.97 -12.63 -1.55
CA THR A 67 -16.39 -12.78 -1.21
C THR A 67 -16.59 -13.05 0.29
N GLY A 68 -17.83 -12.88 0.78
CA GLY A 68 -18.19 -13.16 2.18
C GLY A 68 -18.13 -11.96 3.12
N HIS A 69 -17.82 -10.77 2.61
CA HIS A 69 -17.86 -9.52 3.38
C HIS A 69 -19.14 -8.73 3.11
N PRO A 70 -19.69 -8.01 4.11
CA PRO A 70 -20.79 -7.08 3.90
C PRO A 70 -20.47 -6.01 2.83
N PRO A 71 -21.49 -5.46 2.15
CA PRO A 71 -21.30 -4.31 1.26
C PRO A 71 -20.64 -3.14 2.00
N GLY A 72 -19.73 -2.44 1.31
CA GLY A 72 -19.03 -1.27 1.85
C GLY A 72 -17.79 -1.58 2.70
N VAL A 73 -17.41 -2.86 2.86
CA VAL A 73 -16.13 -3.22 3.48
C VAL A 73 -14.97 -2.76 2.58
N LEU A 74 -14.06 -2.00 3.18
CA LEU A 74 -12.84 -1.53 2.53
C LEU A 74 -11.67 -2.43 2.89
N GLY A 75 -10.84 -2.72 1.88
CA GLY A 75 -9.54 -3.33 2.08
C GLY A 75 -8.48 -2.26 2.26
N LEU A 76 -7.45 -2.59 3.03
CA LEU A 76 -6.36 -1.68 3.35
C LEU A 76 -5.05 -2.44 3.40
N ASP A 77 -4.10 -2.01 2.56
CA ASP A 77 -2.73 -2.52 2.59
C ASP A 77 -1.73 -1.38 2.76
N MET A 78 -0.66 -1.62 3.52
CA MET A 78 0.39 -0.64 3.75
C MET A 78 1.78 -1.26 3.83
N PHE A 79 2.79 -0.46 3.49
CA PHE A 79 4.18 -0.81 3.74
C PHE A 79 4.99 0.39 4.22
N ILE A 80 6.07 0.11 4.96
CA ILE A 80 7.13 1.07 5.28
C ILE A 80 8.25 0.91 4.25
N GLY A 81 8.39 1.90 3.37
CA GLY A 81 9.34 1.88 2.26
C GLY A 81 10.77 2.25 2.66
N GLU A 82 10.93 2.96 3.77
CA GLU A 82 12.23 3.37 4.31
C GLU A 82 12.68 2.45 5.46
N ALA A 83 13.78 1.71 5.25
CA ALA A 83 14.28 0.74 6.22
C ALA A 83 14.57 1.35 7.60
N ARG A 84 15.03 2.60 7.64
CA ARG A 84 15.32 3.33 8.89
C ARG A 84 14.11 3.52 9.80
N PHE A 85 12.89 3.43 9.26
CA PHE A 85 11.64 3.58 9.99
C PHE A 85 11.04 2.25 10.46
N LEU A 86 11.63 1.11 10.09
CA LEU A 86 11.25 -0.20 10.60
C LEU A 86 11.53 -0.33 12.09
N ARG A 87 10.76 -1.17 12.79
CA ARG A 87 10.90 -1.47 14.23
C ARG A 87 10.81 -0.25 15.17
N ARG A 88 10.22 0.85 14.70
CA ARG A 88 9.98 2.07 15.50
C ARG A 88 8.55 2.19 16.06
N GLY A 89 7.78 1.11 16.02
CA GLY A 89 6.37 1.11 16.45
C GLY A 89 5.44 1.93 15.54
N LEU A 90 5.86 2.23 14.31
CA LEU A 90 5.07 3.01 13.35
C LEU A 90 3.92 2.22 12.72
N ALA A 91 4.03 0.90 12.70
CA ALA A 91 2.97 -0.03 12.43
C ALA A 91 3.14 -1.20 13.40
N ARG A 92 2.04 -1.64 14.02
CA ARG A 92 2.04 -2.88 14.81
C ARG A 92 1.71 -4.02 13.85
N PRO A 93 2.43 -5.16 13.89
CA PRO A 93 2.00 -6.34 13.15
C PRO A 93 0.57 -6.67 13.55
N CYS A 94 -0.31 -6.87 12.58
CA CYS A 94 -1.59 -7.51 12.87
C CYS A 94 -1.24 -8.93 13.37
N PRO A 95 -1.62 -9.32 14.60
CA PRO A 95 -1.42 -10.70 15.03
C PRO A 95 -2.12 -11.62 14.03
N ALA A 96 -1.41 -12.64 13.55
CA ALA A 96 -2.05 -13.68 12.77
C ALA A 96 -3.17 -14.32 13.63
N PRO A 97 -4.32 -14.66 13.02
CA PRO A 97 -5.39 -15.37 13.72
C PRO A 97 -4.90 -16.72 14.27
#